data_AF-A0A9E5US19-F1
#
_entry.id   AF-A0A9E5US19-F1
#
_cell.length_a   1.000
_cell.length_b   1.000
_cell.length_c   1.000
_cell.angle_alpha   90.00
_cell.angle_beta   90.00
_cell.angle_gamma   90.00
#
_symmetry.space_group_name_H-M   'P 1'
#
loop_
_entity.id
_entity.type
_entity.pdbx_description
1 polymer ?
#
loop_
_entity_poly.entity_id
_entity_poly.type
_entity_poly.pdbx_seq_one_letter_code
_entity_poly.pdbx_strand_id
1 'polypeptide(L)'
;MFQGLNVGVEAGQQGNRGGSAICFETPADYEITVAGKKLIGSAQLRRHKAVLQHGSLPLQGDIGRICDVLVYPDPLARETARQQVAQLATTLEAASGRCISWQATAQAFQQAFATEFDLELVPGTLTPKESWRLEVLRHEVYGTPGWTFKR
;
A
#
# COMPACT_ATOMS: atom_id res chain seq x y z
N MET A 1 11.35 -3.89 -10.18
CA MET A 1 11.06 -2.82 -9.18
C MET A 1 12.03 -2.86 -8.01
N PHE A 2 11.90 -3.83 -7.10
CA PHE A 2 12.72 -3.91 -5.88
C PHE A 2 14.18 -4.34 -6.10
N GLN A 3 14.49 -4.94 -7.25
CA GLN A 3 15.87 -5.19 -7.66
C GLN A 3 16.70 -3.91 -7.73
N GLY A 4 16.14 -2.79 -8.22
CA GLY A 4 16.81 -1.48 -8.23
C GLY A 4 16.99 -0.87 -6.84
N LEU A 5 16.34 -1.43 -5.83
CA LEU A 5 16.46 -1.03 -4.42
C LEU A 5 17.36 -1.99 -3.61
N ASN A 6 17.85 -3.06 -4.23
CA ASN A 6 18.55 -4.17 -3.59
C ASN A 6 17.71 -4.86 -2.50
N VAL A 7 16.41 -5.02 -2.75
CA VAL A 7 15.49 -5.72 -1.85
C VAL A 7 14.97 -6.97 -2.58
N GLY A 8 15.28 -8.14 -2.02
CA GLY A 8 14.72 -9.40 -2.47
C GLY A 8 13.26 -9.51 -2.01
N VAL A 9 12.34 -9.59 -2.97
CA VAL A 9 10.91 -9.74 -2.70
C VAL A 9 10.39 -11.04 -3.26
N GLU A 10 9.34 -11.54 -2.63
CA GLU A 10 8.64 -12.76 -3.04
C GLU A 10 7.12 -12.49 -3.13
N ALA A 11 6.41 -13.34 -3.85
CA ALA A 11 4.95 -13.31 -3.89
C ALA A 11 4.41 -14.11 -2.70
N GLY A 12 3.66 -13.45 -1.82
CA GLY A 12 2.98 -14.07 -0.69
C GLY A 12 1.95 -15.10 -1.15
N GLN A 13 1.82 -16.17 -0.37
CA GLN A 13 0.78 -17.18 -0.51
C GLN A 13 -0.29 -16.99 0.57
N GLN A 14 -1.55 -17.25 0.25
CA GLN A 14 -2.67 -17.07 1.17
C GLN A 14 -2.46 -17.80 2.51
N GLY A 15 -2.49 -17.04 3.61
CA GLY A 15 -2.65 -17.55 4.97
C GLY A 15 -4.13 -17.62 5.37
N ASN A 16 -4.47 -18.47 6.35
CA ASN A 16 -5.84 -18.65 6.82
C ASN A 16 -6.44 -17.32 7.32
N ARG A 17 -7.58 -16.89 6.76
CA ARG A 17 -8.26 -15.63 7.10
C ARG A 17 -8.90 -15.74 8.49
N GLY A 18 -8.13 -15.47 9.55
CA GLY A 18 -8.71 -15.07 10.82
C GLY A 18 -9.45 -13.74 10.64
N GLY A 19 -10.65 -13.58 11.21
CA GLY A 19 -11.56 -12.45 11.00
C GLY A 19 -11.08 -11.09 11.53
N SER A 20 -9.85 -10.69 11.21
CA SER A 20 -9.28 -9.40 11.56
C SER A 20 -9.76 -8.30 10.63
N ALA A 21 -10.00 -7.12 11.20
CA ALA A 21 -10.34 -5.89 10.46
C ALA A 21 -9.09 -5.20 9.84
N ILE A 22 -7.88 -5.71 10.11
CA ILE A 22 -6.64 -5.09 9.64
C ILE A 22 -6.25 -5.67 8.27
N CYS A 23 -6.42 -4.87 7.23
CA CYS A 23 -6.08 -5.25 5.84
C CYS A 23 -4.59 -5.61 5.61
N PHE A 24 -3.71 -5.34 6.58
CA PHE A 24 -2.28 -5.67 6.53
C PHE A 24 -1.91 -7.01 7.18
N GLU A 25 -2.80 -7.65 7.93
CA GLU A 25 -2.45 -8.84 8.72
C GLU A 25 -2.50 -10.15 7.93
N THR A 26 -3.31 -10.26 6.89
CA THR A 26 -3.35 -11.48 6.06
C THR A 26 -2.71 -11.21 4.70
N PRO A 27 -1.72 -12.02 4.28
CA PRO A 27 -1.25 -12.01 2.91
C PRO A 27 -2.37 -12.42 1.95
N ALA A 28 -2.85 -11.48 1.13
CA ALA A 28 -3.63 -11.84 -0.05
C ALA A 28 -2.72 -12.47 -1.13
N ASP A 29 -3.32 -13.20 -2.06
CA ASP A 29 -2.57 -13.77 -3.19
C ASP A 29 -1.80 -12.65 -3.92
N TYR A 30 -0.54 -12.91 -4.25
CA TYR A 30 0.33 -11.99 -4.98
C TYR A 30 0.72 -10.71 -4.24
N GLU A 31 0.61 -10.69 -2.92
CA GLU A 31 1.22 -9.63 -2.13
C GLU A 31 2.75 -9.67 -2.20
N ILE A 32 3.38 -8.49 -2.16
CA ILE A 32 4.84 -8.39 -2.22
C ILE A 32 5.36 -8.47 -0.78
N THR A 33 6.07 -9.55 -0.47
CA THR A 33 6.62 -9.83 0.86
C THR A 33 8.15 -9.84 0.83
N VAL A 34 8.76 -9.65 2.00
CA VAL A 34 10.20 -9.82 2.25
C VAL A 34 10.35 -10.69 3.48
N ALA A 35 11.01 -11.84 3.35
CA ALA A 35 11.20 -12.81 4.44
C ALA A 35 9.88 -13.18 5.14
N GLY A 36 8.83 -13.44 4.36
CA GLY A 36 7.50 -13.78 4.85
C GLY A 36 6.69 -12.60 5.40
N LYS A 37 7.24 -11.38 5.46
CA LYS A 37 6.54 -10.18 5.93
C LYS A 37 6.03 -9.32 4.80
N LYS A 38 4.78 -8.85 4.90
CA LYS A 38 4.14 -7.95 3.94
C LYS A 38 4.88 -6.61 3.85
N LEU A 39 5.33 -6.27 2.64
CA LEU A 39 5.97 -4.98 2.34
C LEU A 39 5.04 -4.05 1.57
N ILE A 40 4.22 -4.57 0.65
CA ILE A 40 3.20 -3.77 -0.06
C ILE A 40 1.81 -4.32 0.21
N GLY A 41 0.90 -3.43 0.60
CA GLY A 41 -0.54 -3.63 0.46
C GLY A 41 -1.00 -3.07 -0.88
N SER A 42 -1.70 -3.86 -1.70
CA SER A 42 -2.21 -3.42 -3.01
C SER A 42 -3.70 -3.67 -3.16
N ALA A 43 -4.33 -2.88 -4.02
CA ALA A 43 -5.73 -2.99 -4.37
C ALA A 43 -5.89 -2.73 -5.88
N GLN A 44 -6.88 -3.41 -6.46
CA GLN A 44 -7.12 -3.38 -7.89
C GLN A 44 -8.62 -3.20 -8.19
N LEU A 45 -8.93 -2.30 -9.11
CA LEU A 45 -10.25 -2.17 -9.70
C LEU A 45 -10.16 -2.39 -11.21
N ARG A 46 -10.99 -3.29 -11.74
CA ARG A 46 -11.16 -3.50 -13.18
C ARG A 46 -12.55 -3.06 -13.62
N ARG A 47 -12.63 -2.18 -14.61
CA ARG A 47 -13.89 -1.67 -15.15
C ARG A 47 -13.76 -1.44 -16.66
N HIS A 48 -14.65 -2.03 -17.43
CA HIS A 48 -14.65 -1.96 -18.90
C HIS A 48 -13.28 -2.29 -19.50
N LYS A 49 -12.65 -1.32 -20.16
CA LYS A 49 -11.34 -1.45 -20.82
C LYS A 49 -10.19 -0.88 -19.98
N ALA A 50 -10.41 -0.63 -18.69
CA ALA A 50 -9.44 0.00 -17.80
C ALA A 50 -9.19 -0.81 -16.52
N VAL A 51 -7.96 -0.71 -16.03
CA VAL A 51 -7.51 -1.25 -14.74
C VAL A 51 -6.90 -0.10 -13.93
N LEU A 52 -7.30 -0.01 -12.66
CA LEU A 52 -6.66 0.84 -11.67
C LEU A 52 -5.96 -0.08 -10.65
N GLN A 53 -4.64 0.00 -10.60
CA GLN A 53 -3.81 -0.66 -9.59
C GLN A 53 -3.22 0.42 -8.69
N HIS A 54 -3.40 0.30 -7.37
CA HIS A 54 -2.81 1.21 -6.40
C HIS A 54 -2.45 0.46 -5.12
N GLY A 55 -1.69 1.10 -4.24
CA GLY A 55 -1.25 0.48 -3.00
C GLY A 55 -0.41 1.41 -2.14
N SER A 56 0.06 0.86 -1.04
CA SER A 56 0.91 1.55 -0.06
C SER A 56 2.18 0.76 0.19
N LEU A 57 3.30 1.46 0.20
CA LEU A 57 4.64 0.96 0.56
C LEU A 57 5.14 1.76 1.77
N PRO A 58 5.13 1.18 2.99
CA PRO A 58 5.69 1.82 4.16
C PRO A 58 7.20 1.98 4.00
N LEU A 59 7.70 3.21 3.89
CA LEU A 59 9.13 3.43 3.67
C LEU A 59 9.96 3.23 4.94
N GLN A 60 9.50 3.76 6.08
CA GLN A 60 10.25 3.80 7.33
C GLN A 60 9.32 3.95 8.55
N GLY A 61 9.87 3.73 9.75
CA GLY A 61 9.18 3.95 11.02
C GLY A 61 8.45 2.73 11.58
N ASP A 62 7.60 2.96 12.59
CA ASP A 62 6.86 1.89 13.27
C ASP A 62 5.58 1.51 12.51
N ILE A 63 5.61 0.32 11.91
CA ILE A 63 4.49 -0.27 11.18
C ILE A 63 3.27 -0.54 12.08
N GLY A 64 3.49 -0.74 13.38
CA GLY A 64 2.46 -1.00 14.39
C GLY A 64 1.61 0.22 14.76
N ARG A 65 2.00 1.44 14.34
CA ARG A 65 1.24 2.67 14.60
C ARG A 65 -0.17 2.67 14.00
N ILE A 66 -0.45 1.81 13.03
CA ILE A 66 -1.82 1.65 12.52
C ILE A 66 -2.81 1.26 13.63
N CYS A 67 -2.34 0.54 14.66
CA CYS A 67 -3.14 0.16 15.82
C CYS A 67 -3.51 1.36 16.72
N ASP A 68 -2.88 2.53 16.56
CA ASP A 68 -3.21 3.72 17.35
C ASP A 68 -4.54 4.37 16.91
N VAL A 69 -4.93 4.15 15.66
CA VAL A 69 -6.10 4.79 15.03
C VAL A 69 -7.28 3.84 14.81
N LEU A 70 -7.13 2.58 15.23
CA LEU A 70 -8.18 1.57 15.18
C LEU A 70 -8.85 1.40 16.54
N VAL A 71 -10.10 0.95 16.52
CA VAL A 71 -10.91 0.72 17.72
C VAL A 71 -10.62 -0.69 18.26
N TYR A 72 -10.26 -0.77 19.54
CA TYR A 72 -10.05 -2.02 20.27
C TYR A 72 -10.87 -2.03 21.56
N PRO A 73 -11.27 -3.21 22.07
CA PRO A 73 -12.03 -3.30 23.31
C PRO A 73 -11.24 -2.82 24.54
N ASP A 74 -9.92 -2.99 24.54
CA ASP A 74 -9.05 -2.61 25.65
C ASP A 74 -7.58 -2.42 25.18
N PRO A 75 -6.70 -1.83 26.03
CA PRO A 75 -5.31 -1.59 25.68
C PRO A 75 -4.49 -2.85 25.41
N LEU A 76 -4.82 -3.99 26.04
CA LEU A 76 -4.11 -5.25 25.88
C LEU A 76 -4.40 -5.87 24.50
N ALA A 77 -5.65 -5.80 24.05
CA ALA A 77 -6.05 -6.21 22.70
C ALA A 77 -5.32 -5.39 21.63
N ARG A 78 -5.19 -4.07 21.82
CA ARG A 78 -4.43 -3.20 20.92
C ARG A 78 -2.95 -3.57 20.86
N GLU A 79 -2.34 -3.83 22.02
CA GLU A 79 -0.92 -4.22 22.08
C GLU A 79 -0.69 -5.58 21.43
N THR A 80 -1.59 -6.54 21.64
CA THR A 80 -1.57 -7.84 20.96
C THR A 80 -1.61 -7.67 19.43
N ALA A 81 -2.51 -6.82 18.92
CA ALA A 81 -2.58 -6.52 17.49
C ALA A 81 -1.30 -5.84 16.98
N ARG A 82 -0.72 -4.91 17.74
CA ARG A 82 0.55 -4.26 17.37
C ARG A 82 1.68 -5.28 17.20
N GLN A 83 1.78 -6.24 18.11
CA GLN A 83 2.77 -7.32 18.02
C GLN A 83 2.53 -8.21 16.80
N GLN A 84 1.26 -8.52 16.49
CA GLN A 84 0.91 -9.28 15.28
C GLN A 84 1.30 -8.52 14.01
N VAL A 85 1.00 -7.22 13.90
CA VAL A 85 1.40 -6.39 12.76
C VAL A 85 2.92 -6.39 12.58
N ALA A 86 3.70 -6.26 13.66
CA ALA A 86 5.17 -6.30 13.58
C ALA A 86 5.75 -7.66 13.15
N GLN A 87 5.01 -8.75 13.38
CA GLN A 87 5.38 -10.09 12.90
C GLN A 87 5.02 -10.29 11.42
N LEU A 88 3.93 -9.71 10.95
CA LEU A 88 3.33 -9.99 9.65
C LEU A 88 3.68 -8.96 8.57
N ALA A 89 4.07 -7.74 8.95
CA ALA A 89 4.39 -6.65 8.04
C ALA A 89 5.75 -6.02 8.32
N THR A 90 6.30 -5.32 7.33
CA THR A 90 7.60 -4.63 7.43
C THR A 90 7.59 -3.31 6.66
N THR A 91 8.62 -2.51 6.89
CA THR A 91 8.90 -1.29 6.13
C THR A 91 10.05 -1.54 5.14
N LEU A 92 10.18 -0.68 4.14
CA LEU A 92 11.29 -0.75 3.18
C LEU A 92 12.64 -0.58 3.88
N GLU A 93 12.72 0.29 4.89
CA GLU A 93 13.90 0.50 5.73
C GLU A 93 14.29 -0.79 6.46
N ALA A 94 13.35 -1.42 7.16
CA ALA A 94 13.61 -2.66 7.89
C ALA A 94 13.98 -3.82 6.95
N ALA A 95 13.35 -3.88 5.77
CA ALA A 95 13.63 -4.89 4.75
C ALA A 95 14.99 -4.72 4.06
N SER A 96 15.43 -3.48 3.86
CA SER A 96 16.68 -3.16 3.14
C SER A 96 17.87 -2.91 4.06
N GLY A 97 17.64 -2.75 5.36
CA GLY A 97 18.66 -2.39 6.35
C GLY A 97 19.15 -0.94 6.26
N ARG A 98 18.47 -0.09 5.48
CA ARG A 98 18.84 1.32 5.27
C ARG A 98 17.64 2.20 4.94
N CYS A 99 17.73 3.48 5.25
CA CYS A 99 16.71 4.44 4.81
C CYS A 99 16.82 4.66 3.30
N ILE A 100 15.73 4.44 2.57
CA ILE A 100 15.62 4.76 1.14
C ILE A 100 14.69 5.96 1.01
N SER A 101 15.13 7.02 0.34
CA SER A 101 14.32 8.23 0.17
C SER A 101 13.08 7.94 -0.67
N TRP A 102 12.05 8.76 -0.48
CA TRP A 102 10.86 8.71 -1.31
C TRP A 102 11.19 8.87 -2.79
N GLN A 103 12.09 9.80 -3.14
CA GLN A 103 12.50 10.08 -4.51
C GLN A 103 13.20 8.86 -5.14
N ALA A 104 14.14 8.25 -4.43
CA ALA A 104 14.83 7.05 -4.93
C ALA A 104 13.85 5.88 -5.11
N THR A 105 12.89 5.73 -4.20
CA THR A 105 11.83 4.73 -4.32
C THR A 105 10.94 5.01 -5.54
N ALA A 106 10.51 6.25 -5.74
CA ALA A 106 9.66 6.64 -6.87
C ALA A 106 10.38 6.43 -8.22
N GLN A 107 11.66 6.80 -8.32
CA GLN A 107 12.48 6.57 -9.50
C GLN A 107 12.66 5.08 -9.80
N ALA A 108 12.91 4.24 -8.79
CA ALA A 108 13.02 2.80 -8.98
C ALA A 108 11.71 2.17 -9.48
N PHE A 109 10.55 2.68 -9.04
CA PHE A 109 9.25 2.27 -9.55
C PHE A 109 9.08 2.70 -11.02
N GLN A 110 9.33 3.98 -11.33
CA GLN A 110 9.23 4.49 -12.70
C GLN A 110 10.09 3.68 -13.68
N GLN A 111 11.36 3.48 -13.35
CA GLN A 111 12.29 2.71 -14.20
C GLN A 111 11.82 1.27 -14.39
N ALA A 112 11.36 0.63 -13.31
CA ALA A 112 10.88 -0.74 -13.39
C ALA A 112 9.61 -0.88 -14.23
N PHE A 113 8.66 0.05 -14.10
CA PHE A 113 7.46 0.06 -14.95
C PHE A 113 7.81 0.30 -16.42
N ALA A 114 8.68 1.27 -16.70
CA ALA A 114 9.15 1.55 -18.06
C ALA A 114 9.81 0.31 -18.69
N THR A 115 10.66 -0.38 -17.93
CA THR A 115 11.38 -1.57 -18.40
C THR A 115 10.47 -2.78 -18.58
N GLU A 116 9.64 -3.10 -17.58
CA GLU A 116 8.82 -4.32 -17.57
C GLU A 116 7.71 -4.29 -18.63
N PHE A 117 7.13 -3.11 -18.86
CA PHE A 117 6.02 -2.95 -19.81
C PHE A 117 6.46 -2.36 -21.15
N ASP A 118 7.77 -2.17 -21.37
CA ASP A 118 8.33 -1.53 -22.56
C ASP A 118 7.63 -0.19 -22.88
N LEU A 119 7.62 0.70 -21.89
CA LEU A 119 6.93 1.99 -21.93
C LEU A 119 7.91 3.17 -21.86
N GLU A 120 7.60 4.21 -22.62
CA GLU A 120 8.14 5.55 -22.37
C GLU A 120 7.22 6.29 -21.39
N LEU A 121 7.71 6.58 -20.19
CA LEU A 121 6.97 7.37 -19.20
C LEU A 121 7.29 8.87 -19.37
N VAL A 122 6.33 9.61 -19.95
CA VAL A 122 6.44 11.06 -20.11
C VAL A 122 5.71 11.76 -18.96
N PRO A 123 6.36 12.67 -18.20
CA PRO A 123 5.68 13.46 -17.18
C PRO A 123 4.52 14.26 -17.77
N GLY A 124 3.33 14.11 -17.18
CA GLY A 124 2.12 14.82 -17.59
C GLY A 124 1.44 15.50 -16.40
N THR A 125 0.54 16.43 -16.70
CA THR A 125 -0.37 17.03 -15.73
C THR A 125 -1.80 16.56 -15.98
N LEU A 126 -2.67 16.71 -15.00
CA LEU A 126 -4.10 16.46 -15.19
C LEU A 126 -4.65 17.31 -16.34
N THR A 127 -5.41 16.67 -17.22
CA THR A 127 -6.15 17.37 -18.29
C THR A 127 -7.26 18.23 -17.67
N PRO A 128 -7.78 19.25 -18.39
CA PRO A 128 -8.91 20.05 -17.89
C PRO A 128 -10.13 19.21 -17.48
N LYS A 129 -10.40 18.11 -18.21
CA LYS A 129 -11.49 17.18 -17.90
C LYS A 129 -11.24 16.42 -16.60
N GLU A 130 -10.02 15.94 -16.37
CA GLU A 130 -9.65 15.25 -15.13
C GLU A 130 -9.65 16.19 -13.94
N SER A 131 -9.13 17.41 -14.10
CA SER A 131 -9.16 18.45 -13.06
C SER A 131 -10.58 18.82 -12.67
N TRP A 132 -11.47 19.03 -13.64
CA TRP A 132 -12.90 19.25 -13.36
C TRP A 132 -13.52 18.07 -12.61
N ARG A 133 -13.25 16.84 -13.07
CA ARG A 133 -13.79 15.64 -12.42
C ARG A 133 -13.25 15.45 -11.00
N LEU A 134 -11.99 15.77 -10.75
CA LEU A 134 -11.38 15.75 -9.44
C LEU A 134 -12.10 16.70 -8.49
N GLU A 135 -12.39 17.93 -8.91
CA GLU A 135 -13.10 18.89 -8.06
C GLU A 135 -14.54 18.45 -7.77
N VAL A 136 -15.26 17.90 -8.75
CA VAL A 136 -16.59 17.31 -8.54
C VAL A 136 -16.52 16.18 -7.52
N LEU A 137 -15.59 15.23 -7.69
CA LEU A 137 -15.42 14.11 -6.76
C LEU A 137 -15.03 14.56 -5.35
N ARG A 138 -14.20 15.60 -5.23
CA ARG A 138 -13.82 16.17 -3.95
C ARG A 138 -15.04 16.76 -3.22
N HIS A 139 -15.87 17.56 -3.91
CA HIS A 139 -16.99 18.25 -3.27
C HIS A 139 -18.20 17.34 -3.02
N GLU A 140 -18.53 16.46 -3.96
CA GLU A 140 -19.77 15.68 -3.93
C GLU A 140 -19.60 14.29 -3.33
N VAL A 141 -18.36 13.77 -3.27
CA VAL A 141 -18.08 12.40 -2.82
C VAL A 141 -17.10 12.42 -1.66
N TYR A 142 -15.78 12.50 -1.93
CA TYR A 142 -14.74 12.21 -0.95
C TYR A 142 -14.61 13.25 0.17
N GLY A 143 -15.08 14.47 -0.04
CA GLY A 143 -15.16 15.52 0.99
C GLY A 143 -16.44 15.49 1.82
N THR A 144 -17.40 14.61 1.49
CA THR A 144 -18.69 14.56 2.19
C THR A 144 -18.68 13.55 3.34
N PRO A 145 -19.18 13.92 4.54
CA PRO A 145 -19.34 12.97 5.64
C PRO A 145 -20.24 11.78 5.27
N GLY A 146 -21.27 12.02 4.45
CA GLY A 146 -22.21 10.99 4.01
C GLY A 146 -21.58 9.89 3.16
N TRP A 147 -20.44 10.16 2.50
CA TRP A 147 -19.62 9.15 1.86
C TRP A 147 -18.64 8.52 2.84
N THR A 148 -17.84 9.34 3.55
CA THR A 148 -16.71 8.86 4.37
C THR A 148 -17.14 8.05 5.60
N PHE A 149 -18.27 8.40 6.22
CA PHE A 149 -18.80 7.68 7.39
C PHE A 149 -19.90 6.67 7.04
N LYS A 150 -20.10 6.40 5.74
CA LYS A 150 -21.03 5.37 5.30
C LYS A 150 -20.53 4.01 5.77
N ARG A 151 -21.35 3.31 6.56
CA ARG A 151 -21.11 1.92 6.97
C ARG A 151 -21.68 0.95 5.94
#